data_AF-A0A165Y9F8-F1
#
_entry.id   AF-A0A165Y9F8-F1
#
_cell.length_a   1.000
_cell.length_b   1.000
_cell.length_c   1.000
_cell.angle_alpha   90.00
_cell.angle_beta   90.00
_cell.angle_gamma   90.00
#
_symmetry.space_group_name_H-M   'P 1'
#
loop_
_entity.id
_entity.type
_entity.pdbx_description
1 polymer ?
#
loop_
_entity_poly.entity_id
_entity_poly.type
_entity_poly.pdbx_seq_one_letter_code
_entity_poly.pdbx_strand_id
1 'polypeptide(L)'
;MRCSVCKVDCEKPLRCSQCQKTIYCGRECQTKDWKVHKRTVCTKSAVLHKMDKMMKKFSGPNTTMGCLNNLQDVLWEERRRNPTPVSACDGCMRRFRGFPVEEEDLDEDEEPGPDVGDAFKHCKQCDWTVCEDCMYPENQGIAYFDRPSGTCRCPRTNFGESYCLSSPLYTHGDGEKRYFGDRHPDVVQSGYTEDAFEDEPRKCKECGVTRRCLKKEHLKDAAPGIV
;
A
#
# COMPACT_ATOMS: atom_id res chain seq x y z
N MET A 1 29.81 -1.57 24.27
CA MET A 1 28.79 -2.51 23.76
C MET A 1 29.43 -3.89 23.75
N ARG A 2 28.84 -4.86 24.44
CA ARG A 2 29.51 -6.12 24.77
C ARG A 2 29.14 -7.25 23.81
N CYS A 3 30.15 -7.99 23.35
CA CYS A 3 29.96 -9.12 22.44
C CYS A 3 29.17 -10.28 23.09
N SER A 4 28.22 -10.87 22.36
CA SER A 4 27.44 -12.06 22.77
C SER A 4 28.32 -13.26 23.15
N VAL A 5 29.44 -13.45 22.44
CA VAL A 5 30.29 -14.64 22.59
C VAL A 5 31.43 -14.42 23.56
N CYS A 6 32.33 -13.48 23.27
CA CYS A 6 33.54 -13.28 24.07
C CYS A 6 33.33 -12.37 25.28
N LYS A 7 32.17 -11.71 25.41
CA LYS A 7 31.83 -10.79 26.50
C LYS A 7 32.80 -9.60 26.67
N VAL A 8 33.62 -9.32 25.65
CA VAL A 8 34.48 -8.13 25.58
C VAL A 8 33.70 -6.95 25.00
N ASP A 9 34.03 -5.74 25.45
CA ASP A 9 33.50 -4.50 24.88
C ASP A 9 34.14 -4.22 23.52
N CYS A 10 33.30 -4.07 22.50
CA CYS A 10 33.73 -3.86 21.12
C CYS A 10 33.79 -2.36 20.82
N GLU A 11 34.89 -1.87 20.24
CA GLU A 11 34.97 -0.51 19.69
C GLU A 11 34.10 -0.36 18.44
N LYS A 12 34.11 -1.37 17.55
CA LYS A 12 33.30 -1.42 16.32
C LYS A 12 32.36 -2.63 16.33
N PRO A 13 31.24 -2.56 17.08
CA PRO A 13 30.33 -3.68 17.22
C PRO A 13 29.62 -4.03 15.91
N LEU A 14 29.64 -5.31 15.54
CA LEU A 14 28.86 -5.86 14.43
C LEU A 14 27.50 -6.35 14.94
N ARG A 15 26.40 -5.79 14.43
CA ARG A 15 25.05 -6.28 14.73
C ARG A 15 24.64 -7.37 13.75
N CYS A 16 23.86 -8.35 14.20
CA CYS A 16 23.26 -9.34 13.30
C CYS A 16 22.39 -8.62 12.25
N SER A 17 22.64 -8.86 10.96
CA SER A 17 21.92 -8.18 9.87
C SER A 17 20.42 -8.51 9.84
N GLN A 18 20.01 -9.68 10.35
CA GLN A 18 18.59 -10.05 10.37
C GLN A 18 17.83 -9.49 11.56
N CYS A 19 18.31 -9.73 12.80
CA CYS A 19 17.55 -9.32 13.99
C CYS A 19 18.00 -7.98 14.57
N GLN A 20 19.19 -7.48 14.24
CA GLN A 20 19.84 -6.28 14.78
C GLN A 20 19.98 -6.17 16.32
N LYS A 21 19.52 -7.21 17.04
CA LYS A 21 19.50 -7.30 18.51
C LYS A 21 20.81 -7.80 19.10
N THR A 22 21.41 -8.83 18.49
CA THR A 22 22.66 -9.43 19.01
C THR A 22 23.88 -8.73 18.44
N ILE A 23 24.82 -8.40 19.32
CA ILE A 23 26.06 -7.68 19.02
C ILE A 23 27.25 -8.64 19.09
N TYR A 24 28.16 -8.51 18.13
CA TYR A 24 29.37 -9.29 18.01
C TYR A 24 30.59 -8.39 17.89
N CYS A 25 31.74 -8.92 18.27
CA CYS A 25 33.04 -8.32 18.01
C CYS A 25 33.35 -8.22 16.51
N GLY A 26 32.84 -9.17 15.73
CA GLY A 26 33.08 -9.33 14.31
C GLY A 26 32.47 -10.64 13.80
N ARG A 27 32.76 -10.99 12.54
CA ARG A 27 32.19 -12.16 11.86
C ARG A 27 32.59 -13.49 12.52
N GLU A 28 33.74 -13.54 13.18
CA GLU A 28 34.19 -14.74 13.90
C GLU A 28 33.28 -15.06 15.10
N CYS A 29 33.05 -14.06 15.96
CA CYS A 29 32.11 -14.16 17.08
C CYS A 29 30.70 -14.52 16.57
N GLN A 30 30.25 -13.89 15.48
CA GLN A 30 28.93 -14.19 14.88
C GLN A 30 28.80 -15.64 14.41
N THR A 31 29.81 -16.16 13.70
CA THR A 31 29.79 -17.54 13.16
C THR A 31 29.81 -18.58 14.29
N LYS A 32 30.56 -18.31 15.36
CA LYS A 32 30.59 -19.18 16.56
C LYS A 32 29.22 -19.26 17.25
N ASP A 33 28.54 -18.12 17.41
CA ASP A 33 27.22 -18.07 18.05
C ASP A 33 26.09 -18.60 17.16
N TRP A 34 26.30 -18.65 15.83
CA TRP A 34 25.23 -18.85 14.85
C TRP A 34 24.33 -20.06 15.14
N LYS A 35 24.90 -21.19 15.58
CA LYS A 35 24.13 -22.41 15.87
C LYS A 35 23.10 -22.23 17.00
N VAL A 36 23.41 -21.39 17.99
CA VAL A 36 22.56 -21.07 19.15
C VAL A 36 21.68 -19.87 18.83
N HIS A 37 22.31 -18.78 18.36
CA HIS A 37 21.64 -17.53 17.99
C HIS A 37 20.49 -17.74 17.01
N LYS A 38 20.67 -18.55 15.96
CA LYS A 38 19.64 -18.76 14.92
C LYS A 38 18.36 -19.40 15.43
N ARG A 39 18.42 -20.15 16.53
CA ARG A 39 17.26 -20.86 17.11
C ARG A 39 16.57 -20.06 18.20
N THR A 40 17.33 -19.20 18.88
CA THR A 40 16.91 -18.55 20.12
C THR A 40 16.54 -17.10 19.93
N VAL A 41 17.30 -16.35 19.11
CA VAL A 41 17.19 -14.88 19.02
C VAL A 41 17.00 -14.37 17.59
N CYS A 42 17.61 -15.01 16.59
CA CYS A 42 17.62 -14.50 15.23
C CYS A 42 16.29 -14.68 14.50
N THR A 43 15.57 -15.77 14.78
CA THR A 43 14.25 -16.02 14.21
C THR A 43 13.26 -15.01 14.79
N LYS A 44 12.38 -14.45 13.92
CA LYS A 44 11.17 -13.75 14.35
C LYS A 44 10.53 -14.55 15.49
N SER A 45 9.97 -13.88 16.51
CA SER A 45 9.44 -14.55 17.70
C SER A 45 8.71 -15.83 17.29
N ALA A 46 8.89 -16.94 18.04
CA ALA A 46 8.29 -18.21 17.67
C ALA A 46 6.77 -18.07 17.40
N VAL A 47 6.13 -17.09 18.05
CA VAL A 47 4.75 -16.65 17.81
C VAL A 47 4.55 -16.06 16.41
N LEU A 48 5.33 -15.05 16.00
CA LEU A 48 5.22 -14.45 14.66
C LEU A 48 5.49 -15.46 13.54
N HIS A 49 6.45 -16.38 13.73
CA HIS A 49 6.68 -17.44 12.75
C HIS A 49 5.50 -18.43 12.68
N LYS A 50 4.87 -18.76 13.81
CA LYS A 50 3.64 -19.58 13.83
C LYS A 50 2.48 -18.87 13.14
N MET A 51 2.29 -17.56 13.38
CA MET A 51 1.24 -16.77 12.75
C MET A 51 1.45 -16.65 11.23
N ASP A 52 2.67 -16.37 10.77
CA ASP A 52 3.00 -16.33 9.33
C ASP A 52 2.73 -17.68 8.65
N LYS A 53 3.13 -18.79 9.29
CA LYS A 53 2.85 -20.14 8.80
C LYS A 53 1.35 -20.44 8.76
N MET A 54 0.60 -19.97 9.75
CA MET A 54 -0.85 -20.12 9.81
C MET A 54 -1.52 -19.30 8.68
N MET A 55 -1.19 -18.02 8.54
CA MET A 55 -1.70 -17.13 7.48
C MET A 55 -1.43 -17.70 6.09
N LYS A 56 -0.18 -18.14 5.81
CA LYS A 56 0.17 -18.79 4.54
C LYS A 56 -0.59 -20.08 4.27
N LYS A 57 -0.93 -20.83 5.33
CA LYS A 57 -1.76 -22.05 5.21
C LYS A 57 -3.21 -21.71 4.86
N PHE A 58 -3.71 -20.52 5.23
CA PHE A 58 -5.07 -20.07 4.91
C PHE A 58 -5.16 -19.30 3.60
N SER A 59 -4.07 -18.69 3.12
CA SER A 59 -4.05 -17.89 1.89
C SER A 59 -3.33 -18.57 0.71
N GLY A 60 -2.91 -19.83 0.87
CA GLY A 60 -2.20 -20.57 -0.17
C GLY A 60 -3.08 -20.86 -1.40
N PRO A 61 -2.50 -21.12 -2.58
CA PRO A 61 -3.23 -21.27 -3.84
C PRO A 61 -4.28 -22.39 -3.84
N ASN A 62 -4.10 -23.42 -3.01
CA ASN A 62 -5.02 -24.56 -2.88
C ASN A 62 -6.01 -24.43 -1.72
N THR A 63 -6.16 -23.23 -1.16
CA THR A 63 -7.08 -22.95 -0.05
C THR A 63 -8.34 -22.27 -0.57
N THR A 64 -9.40 -22.25 0.23
CA THR A 64 -10.63 -21.52 -0.13
C THR A 64 -10.36 -20.05 -0.42
N MET A 65 -9.56 -19.36 0.40
CA MET A 65 -9.21 -17.95 0.16
C MET A 65 -8.30 -17.79 -1.07
N GLY A 66 -7.35 -18.69 -1.30
CA GLY A 66 -6.54 -18.67 -2.51
C GLY A 66 -7.36 -18.87 -3.78
N CYS A 67 -8.38 -19.75 -3.73
CA CYS A 67 -9.33 -19.94 -4.81
C CYS A 67 -10.16 -18.67 -5.06
N LEU A 68 -10.65 -18.01 -4.00
CA LEU A 68 -11.38 -16.74 -4.11
C LEU A 68 -10.51 -15.63 -4.71
N ASN A 69 -9.25 -15.50 -4.29
CA ASN A 69 -8.32 -14.53 -4.85
C ASN A 69 -8.06 -14.81 -6.35
N ASN A 70 -7.81 -16.07 -6.71
CA ASN A 70 -7.63 -16.45 -8.12
C ASN A 70 -8.89 -16.17 -8.95
N LEU A 71 -10.08 -16.46 -8.40
CA LEU A 71 -11.35 -16.16 -9.06
C LEU A 71 -11.51 -14.65 -9.24
N GLN A 72 -11.19 -13.85 -8.22
CA GLN A 72 -11.19 -12.40 -8.30
C GLN A 72 -10.25 -11.89 -9.40
N ASP A 73 -9.04 -12.44 -9.49
CA ASP A 73 -8.07 -12.08 -10.55
C ASP A 73 -8.58 -12.43 -11.96
N VAL A 74 -9.21 -13.60 -12.11
CA VAL A 74 -9.83 -14.03 -13.37
C VAL A 74 -11.01 -13.11 -13.73
N LEU A 75 -11.88 -12.77 -12.78
CA LEU A 75 -12.99 -11.83 -13.00
C LEU A 75 -12.48 -10.43 -13.39
N TRP A 76 -11.39 -9.98 -12.78
CA TRP A 76 -10.74 -8.72 -13.15
C TRP A 76 -10.13 -8.76 -14.55
N GLU A 77 -9.49 -9.86 -14.93
CA GLU A 77 -8.96 -10.04 -16.29
C GLU A 77 -10.08 -10.13 -17.33
N GLU A 78 -11.20 -10.79 -17.01
CA GLU A 78 -12.36 -10.88 -17.89
C GLU A 78 -13.02 -9.53 -18.08
N ARG A 79 -13.24 -8.76 -17.00
CA ARG A 79 -13.74 -7.37 -17.07
C ARG A 79 -12.83 -6.50 -17.95
N ARG A 80 -11.50 -6.68 -17.87
CA ARG A 80 -10.56 -5.96 -18.74
C ARG A 80 -10.70 -6.32 -20.23
N ARG A 81 -11.08 -7.55 -20.56
CA ARG A 81 -11.29 -7.99 -21.95
C ARG A 81 -12.64 -7.58 -22.48
N ASN A 82 -13.67 -7.65 -21.63
CA ASN A 82 -15.06 -7.42 -21.95
C ASN A 82 -15.62 -6.38 -20.98
N PRO A 83 -15.30 -5.08 -21.16
CA PRO A 83 -15.80 -4.03 -20.29
C PRO A 83 -17.31 -3.92 -20.47
N THR A 84 -18.03 -4.37 -19.44
CA THR A 84 -19.47 -4.19 -19.35
C THR A 84 -19.75 -2.83 -18.73
N PRO A 85 -20.76 -2.07 -19.21
CA PRO A 85 -21.19 -0.86 -18.53
C PRO A 85 -21.50 -1.17 -17.07
N VAL A 86 -20.79 -0.56 -16.14
CA VAL A 86 -21.09 -0.70 -14.72
C VAL A 86 -22.32 0.14 -14.39
N SER A 87 -23.25 -0.42 -13.61
CA SER A 87 -24.46 0.26 -13.17
C SER A 87 -24.24 1.22 -12.01
N ALA A 88 -23.06 1.18 -11.39
CA ALA A 88 -22.70 2.01 -10.25
C ALA A 88 -21.25 2.49 -10.33
N CYS A 89 -20.99 3.63 -9.70
CA CYS A 89 -19.66 4.20 -9.55
C CYS A 89 -18.80 3.31 -8.65
N ASP A 90 -17.67 2.82 -9.13
CA ASP A 90 -16.77 1.97 -8.33
C ASP A 90 -16.18 2.74 -7.12
N GLY A 91 -16.21 4.08 -7.14
CA GLY A 91 -15.72 4.94 -6.05
C GLY A 91 -16.71 5.10 -4.90
N CYS A 92 -17.93 5.54 -5.19
CA CYS A 92 -18.96 5.81 -4.17
C CYS A 92 -20.05 4.74 -4.06
N MET A 93 -20.02 3.71 -4.91
CA MET A 93 -21.02 2.64 -5.04
C MET A 93 -22.44 3.13 -5.36
N ARG A 94 -22.64 4.41 -5.63
CA ARG A 94 -23.94 4.96 -6.05
C ARG A 94 -24.21 4.65 -7.53
N ARG A 95 -25.48 4.42 -7.86
CA ARG A 95 -25.93 4.03 -9.22
C ARG A 95 -25.77 5.17 -10.22
N PHE A 96 -25.35 4.83 -11.43
CA PHE A 96 -25.36 5.77 -12.56
C PHE A 96 -26.78 5.93 -13.10
N ARG A 97 -27.05 7.09 -13.69
CA ARG A 97 -28.32 7.41 -14.32
C ARG A 97 -28.63 6.45 -15.47
N GLY A 98 -29.89 6.04 -15.57
CA GLY A 98 -30.40 5.24 -16.69
C GLY A 98 -30.19 3.73 -16.55
N PHE A 99 -29.57 3.25 -15.48
CA PHE A 99 -29.55 1.83 -15.17
C PHE A 99 -30.83 1.47 -14.40
N PRO A 100 -31.64 0.50 -14.92
CA PRO A 100 -32.83 0.05 -14.22
C PRO A 100 -32.43 -0.58 -12.88
N VAL A 101 -33.27 -0.36 -11.88
CA VAL A 101 -33.17 -1.09 -10.62
C VAL A 101 -33.87 -2.43 -10.83
N GLU A 102 -33.14 -3.53 -10.67
CA GLU A 102 -33.76 -4.84 -10.66
C GLU A 102 -34.60 -4.95 -9.38
N GLU A 103 -35.87 -5.32 -9.53
CA GLU A 103 -36.83 -5.39 -8.40
C GLU A 103 -36.36 -6.38 -7.32
N GLU A 104 -35.56 -7.38 -7.70
CA GLU A 104 -34.99 -8.38 -6.80
C GLU A 104 -33.90 -7.82 -5.86
N ASP A 105 -33.29 -6.67 -6.21
CA ASP A 105 -32.20 -6.04 -5.45
C ASP A 105 -32.69 -4.95 -4.48
N LEU A 106 -33.99 -4.66 -4.46
CA LEU A 106 -34.58 -3.69 -3.54
C LEU A 106 -35.00 -4.40 -2.26
N ASP A 107 -34.34 -4.06 -1.14
CA ASP A 107 -34.94 -4.28 0.16
C ASP A 107 -36.25 -3.48 0.22
N GLU A 108 -37.37 -4.14 0.58
CA GLU A 108 -38.71 -3.54 0.58
C GLU A 108 -38.80 -2.27 1.46
N ASP A 109 -37.85 -2.12 2.39
CA ASP A 109 -37.74 -1.00 3.33
C ASP A 109 -36.69 0.06 2.93
N GLU A 110 -35.90 -0.13 1.86
CA GLU A 110 -34.82 0.78 1.45
C GLU A 110 -35.20 1.60 0.21
N GLU A 111 -35.47 2.89 0.42
CA GLU A 111 -35.68 3.86 -0.66
C GLU A 111 -34.41 3.94 -1.55
N PRO A 112 -34.54 3.82 -2.88
CA PRO A 112 -33.39 3.88 -3.77
C PRO A 112 -32.67 5.23 -3.62
N GLY A 113 -31.40 5.18 -3.21
CA GLY A 113 -30.58 6.38 -3.06
C GLY A 113 -30.46 7.17 -4.37
N PRO A 114 -30.12 8.47 -4.30
CA PRO A 114 -30.01 9.33 -5.48
C PRO A 114 -28.96 8.83 -6.47
N ASP A 115 -29.27 8.92 -7.77
CA ASP A 115 -28.30 8.62 -8.84
C ASP A 115 -27.13 9.63 -8.82
N VAL A 116 -25.95 9.18 -9.27
CA VAL A 116 -24.76 10.03 -9.38
C VAL A 116 -24.52 10.58 -10.79
N GLY A 117 -25.59 10.67 -11.59
CA GLY A 117 -25.50 11.10 -12.99
C GLY A 117 -24.83 10.04 -13.88
N ASP A 118 -24.24 10.49 -14.99
CA ASP A 118 -23.63 9.60 -15.98
C ASP A 118 -22.21 9.14 -15.56
N ALA A 119 -21.75 8.04 -16.15
CA ALA A 119 -20.37 7.59 -16.01
C ALA A 119 -19.40 8.67 -16.51
N PHE A 120 -18.55 9.20 -15.63
CA PHE A 120 -17.73 10.37 -15.93
C PHE A 120 -16.34 10.02 -16.48
N LYS A 121 -15.61 9.11 -15.82
CA LYS A 121 -14.31 8.62 -16.30
C LYS A 121 -14.18 7.12 -16.14
N HIS A 122 -13.60 6.46 -17.14
CA HIS A 122 -13.33 5.02 -17.17
C HIS A 122 -11.82 4.74 -17.31
N CYS A 123 -11.33 3.74 -16.59
CA CYS A 123 -9.94 3.33 -16.63
C CYS A 123 -9.73 2.34 -17.77
N LYS A 124 -8.99 2.71 -18.80
CA LYS A 124 -8.69 1.77 -19.90
C LYS A 124 -7.81 0.58 -19.49
N GLN A 125 -7.24 0.60 -18.28
CA GLN A 125 -6.36 -0.47 -17.80
C GLN A 125 -7.08 -1.49 -16.92
N CYS A 126 -8.02 -1.07 -16.06
CA CYS A 126 -8.76 -1.98 -15.18
C CYS A 126 -10.28 -1.82 -15.24
N ASP A 127 -10.81 -1.03 -16.17
CA ASP A 127 -12.23 -0.77 -16.35
C ASP A 127 -12.94 -0.03 -15.19
N TRP A 128 -12.16 0.43 -14.22
CA TRP A 128 -12.64 1.25 -13.10
C TRP A 128 -13.36 2.51 -13.58
N THR A 129 -14.61 2.68 -13.20
CA THR A 129 -15.47 3.77 -13.65
C THR A 129 -15.97 4.59 -12.46
N VAL A 130 -15.85 5.91 -12.56
CA VAL A 130 -16.24 6.84 -11.48
C VAL A 130 -17.22 7.89 -11.97
N CYS A 131 -18.08 8.35 -11.07
CA CYS A 131 -18.92 9.53 -11.29
C CYS A 131 -18.11 10.82 -11.15
N GLU A 132 -18.72 11.93 -11.60
CA GLU A 132 -18.12 13.27 -11.54
C GLU A 132 -17.82 13.68 -10.09
N ASP A 133 -18.73 13.37 -9.15
CA ASP A 133 -18.55 13.69 -7.73
C ASP A 133 -17.28 13.09 -7.13
N CYS A 134 -16.96 11.84 -7.51
CA CYS A 134 -15.75 11.15 -7.03
C CYS A 134 -14.46 11.75 -7.61
N MET A 135 -14.57 12.61 -8.62
CA MET A 135 -13.43 13.28 -9.23
C MET A 135 -13.14 14.67 -8.63
N TYR A 136 -13.98 15.17 -7.73
CA TYR A 136 -13.71 16.44 -7.05
C TYR A 136 -12.55 16.30 -6.04
N PRO A 137 -11.54 17.19 -6.07
CA PRO A 137 -10.40 17.15 -5.15
C PRO A 137 -10.79 17.14 -3.67
N GLU A 138 -11.89 17.80 -3.31
CA GLU A 138 -12.39 17.86 -1.93
C GLU A 138 -12.82 16.47 -1.43
N ASN A 139 -13.31 15.62 -2.33
CA ASN A 139 -13.71 14.24 -2.05
C ASN A 139 -12.52 13.26 -2.13
N GLN A 140 -11.37 13.70 -2.64
CA GLN A 140 -10.16 12.89 -2.82
C GLN A 140 -9.21 12.93 -1.63
N GLY A 141 -9.33 13.90 -0.72
CA GLY A 141 -8.48 14.05 0.47
C GLY A 141 -8.99 13.36 1.75
N ILE A 142 -10.13 12.68 1.68
CA ILE A 142 -10.73 11.95 2.82
C ILE A 142 -9.80 10.77 3.19
N ALA A 143 -9.64 10.43 4.47
CA ALA A 143 -8.77 9.33 4.88
C ALA A 143 -9.21 7.99 4.29
N TYR A 144 -8.29 7.05 4.03
CA TYR A 144 -8.57 5.75 3.38
C TYR A 144 -9.76 4.96 4.00
N PHE A 145 -10.00 5.13 5.30
CA PHE A 145 -11.10 4.47 6.03
C PHE A 145 -12.44 5.24 5.95
N ASP A 146 -12.39 6.53 5.64
CA ASP A 146 -13.57 7.41 5.51
C ASP A 146 -13.93 7.65 4.03
N ARG A 147 -13.06 7.24 3.10
CA ARG A 147 -13.38 7.18 1.66
C ARG A 147 -14.39 6.06 1.43
N PRO A 148 -15.43 6.26 0.61
CA PRO A 148 -16.12 5.12 0.04
C PRO A 148 -15.11 4.32 -0.80
N SER A 149 -15.25 3.00 -0.75
CA SER A 149 -14.25 2.03 -1.21
C SER A 149 -13.99 2.15 -2.71
N GLY A 150 -12.97 2.90 -3.13
CA GLY A 150 -12.56 2.83 -4.52
C GLY A 150 -11.73 3.97 -5.09
N THR A 151 -10.43 3.76 -5.16
CA THR A 151 -9.54 4.49 -6.09
C THR A 151 -8.96 3.48 -7.05
N CYS A 152 -9.07 3.73 -8.35
CA CYS A 152 -8.40 2.95 -9.36
C CYS A 152 -6.90 2.79 -9.02
N ARG A 153 -6.43 1.55 -8.90
CA ARG A 153 -5.06 1.26 -8.47
C ARG A 153 -4.05 1.18 -9.60
N CYS A 154 -4.44 1.39 -10.87
CA CYS A 154 -3.48 1.21 -11.94
C CYS A 154 -2.39 2.29 -11.87
N PRO A 155 -1.11 1.92 -12.11
CA PRO A 155 0.04 2.79 -11.90
C PRO A 155 0.01 4.10 -12.70
N ARG A 156 -0.76 4.14 -13.78
CA ARG A 156 -0.85 5.28 -14.72
C ARG A 156 -2.20 5.98 -14.71
N THR A 157 -3.16 5.44 -13.98
CA THR A 157 -4.52 5.97 -13.92
C THR A 157 -4.78 6.39 -12.49
N ASN A 158 -4.03 7.37 -12.02
CA ASN A 158 -4.33 8.00 -10.74
C ASN A 158 -5.61 8.81 -10.96
N PHE A 159 -6.76 8.19 -10.67
CA PHE A 159 -8.03 8.91 -10.58
C PHE A 159 -7.98 9.78 -9.31
N GLY A 160 -7.36 10.95 -9.46
CA GLY A 160 -7.46 12.04 -8.48
C GLY A 160 -6.25 12.23 -7.60
N GLU A 161 -5.73 11.19 -6.95
CA GLU A 161 -4.58 11.34 -6.06
C GLU A 161 -3.33 10.75 -6.71
N SER A 162 -2.48 11.63 -7.23
CA SER A 162 -1.15 11.21 -7.65
C SER A 162 -0.40 10.69 -6.43
N TYR A 163 0.05 9.44 -6.43
CA TYR A 163 0.81 8.78 -5.34
C TYR A 163 1.98 9.63 -4.81
N CYS A 164 2.44 10.58 -5.61
CA CYS A 164 3.43 11.53 -5.21
C CYS A 164 2.96 12.52 -4.12
N LEU A 165 1.66 12.74 -3.91
CA LEU A 165 1.14 13.62 -2.86
C LEU A 165 1.01 12.93 -1.50
N SER A 166 0.94 11.59 -1.47
CA SER A 166 0.81 10.85 -0.22
C SER A 166 2.16 10.63 0.45
N SER A 167 2.15 10.65 1.79
CA SER A 167 3.28 10.18 2.59
C SER A 167 3.58 8.71 2.27
N PRO A 168 4.84 8.25 2.35
CA PRO A 168 5.18 6.86 2.09
C PRO A 168 4.48 5.92 3.10
N LEU A 169 3.40 5.26 2.67
CA LEU A 169 2.86 4.10 3.41
C LEU A 169 3.49 2.82 2.91
N TYR A 170 3.87 1.96 3.85
CA TYR A 170 4.45 0.64 3.59
C TYR A 170 3.55 -0.24 2.70
N THR A 171 2.25 0.01 2.68
CA THR A 171 1.22 -0.80 2.01
C THR A 171 0.79 -0.28 0.64
N HIS A 172 1.45 0.73 0.05
CA HIS A 172 1.12 1.17 -1.31
C HIS A 172 1.64 0.17 -2.37
N GLY A 173 0.72 -0.66 -2.89
CA GLY A 173 0.95 -1.74 -3.86
C GLY A 173 0.21 -3.02 -3.44
N ASP A 174 0.48 -4.15 -4.10
CA ASP A 174 -0.05 -5.49 -3.73
C ASP A 174 0.52 -6.03 -2.39
N GLY A 175 0.98 -5.15 -1.50
CA GLY A 175 1.65 -5.48 -0.24
C GLY A 175 3.07 -6.06 -0.39
N GLU A 176 3.48 -6.51 -1.57
CA GLU A 176 4.79 -7.14 -1.79
C GLU A 176 5.88 -6.20 -2.34
N LYS A 177 5.50 -5.16 -3.09
CA LYS A 177 6.45 -4.27 -3.77
C LYS A 177 6.34 -2.85 -3.25
N ARG A 178 7.50 -2.28 -2.86
CA ARG A 178 7.59 -0.87 -2.47
C ARG A 178 7.39 0.01 -3.69
N TYR A 179 6.62 1.08 -3.52
CA TYR A 179 6.49 2.11 -4.53
C TYR A 179 7.80 2.93 -4.64
N PHE A 180 8.36 3.00 -5.85
CA PHE A 180 9.63 3.70 -6.14
C PHE A 180 9.44 5.01 -6.93
N GLY A 181 8.19 5.43 -7.14
CA GLY A 181 7.89 6.67 -7.84
C GLY A 181 8.23 7.90 -6.99
N ASP A 182 8.20 9.06 -7.64
CA ASP A 182 8.49 10.32 -6.98
C ASP A 182 7.43 10.65 -5.93
N ARG A 183 7.83 11.29 -4.83
CA ARG A 183 6.92 11.82 -3.80
C ARG A 183 7.26 13.27 -3.51
N HIS A 184 6.27 14.08 -3.24
CA HIS A 184 6.35 15.49 -2.88
C HIS A 184 5.11 15.87 -2.02
N PRO A 185 4.91 15.20 -0.86
CA PRO A 185 3.84 15.61 0.06
C PRO A 185 4.10 17.04 0.55
N ASP A 186 3.05 17.70 1.06
CA ASP A 186 3.22 19.01 1.69
C ASP A 186 4.20 18.89 2.86
N VAL A 187 5.27 19.69 2.85
CA VAL A 187 6.34 19.64 3.85
C VAL A 187 5.77 19.74 5.27
N VAL A 188 4.82 20.64 5.49
CA VAL A 188 4.23 20.93 6.81
C VAL A 188 3.39 19.75 7.31
N GLN A 189 2.66 19.08 6.41
CA GLN A 189 1.78 17.96 6.78
C GLN A 189 2.49 16.61 6.82
N SER A 190 3.64 16.49 6.15
CA SER A 190 4.29 15.20 5.91
C SER A 190 5.08 14.66 7.10
N GLY A 191 5.41 15.50 8.10
CA GLY A 191 6.29 15.14 9.21
C GLY A 191 7.78 15.01 8.83
N TYR A 192 8.14 15.25 7.57
CA TYR A 192 9.53 15.32 7.12
C TYR A 192 10.09 16.73 7.31
N THR A 193 11.38 16.80 7.62
CA THR A 193 12.15 18.04 7.66
C THR A 193 12.51 18.51 6.24
N GLU A 194 12.82 19.81 6.06
CA GLU A 194 13.06 20.38 4.72
C GLU A 194 14.26 19.78 3.97
N ASP A 195 15.22 19.21 4.71
CA ASP A 195 16.39 18.51 4.21
C ASP A 195 16.06 17.12 3.63
N ALA A 196 14.90 16.55 3.97
CA ALA A 196 14.43 15.29 3.40
C ALA A 196 14.00 15.42 1.93
N PHE A 197 13.80 16.65 1.45
CA PHE A 197 13.43 16.97 0.08
C PHE A 197 14.66 17.40 -0.73
N GLU A 198 14.63 17.14 -2.03
CA GLU A 198 15.64 17.60 -2.99
C GLU A 198 15.79 19.13 -2.93
N ASP A 199 17.02 19.61 -3.12
CA ASP A 199 17.33 21.04 -2.97
C ASP A 199 16.73 21.86 -4.11
N GLU A 200 16.78 21.32 -5.34
CA GLU A 200 16.19 21.94 -6.53
C GLU A 200 14.85 21.28 -6.89
N PRO A 201 13.82 22.07 -7.23
CA PRO A 201 12.55 21.52 -7.70
C PRO A 201 12.73 20.90 -9.09
N ARG A 202 12.18 19.71 -9.28
CA ARG A 202 12.19 19.02 -10.58
C ARG A 202 10.79 18.55 -10.96
N LYS A 203 10.63 18.20 -12.23
CA LYS A 203 9.39 17.63 -12.74
C LYS A 203 9.18 16.24 -12.12
N CYS A 204 8.10 16.07 -11.36
CA CYS A 204 7.69 14.77 -10.83
C CYS A 204 7.42 13.81 -12.00
N LYS A 205 8.00 12.61 -11.95
CA LYS A 205 7.85 11.57 -12.98
C LYS A 205 6.44 11.00 -13.02
N GLU A 206 5.69 11.09 -11.92
CA GLU A 206 4.33 10.57 -11.85
C GLU A 206 3.26 11.59 -12.24
N CYS A 207 3.28 12.80 -11.66
CA CYS A 207 2.25 13.80 -11.93
C CYS A 207 2.68 14.88 -12.93
N GLY A 208 3.97 14.99 -13.25
CA GLY A 208 4.48 16.01 -14.17
C GLY A 208 4.59 17.42 -13.58
N VAL A 209 4.20 17.65 -12.33
CA VAL A 209 4.28 18.95 -11.66
C VAL A 209 5.73 19.19 -11.20
N THR A 210 6.21 20.44 -11.34
CA THR A 210 7.52 20.85 -10.81
C THR A 210 7.41 21.14 -9.31
N ARG A 211 7.99 20.27 -8.48
CA ARG A 211 8.02 20.38 -7.01
C ARG A 211 9.35 19.87 -6.47
N ARG A 212 9.67 20.20 -5.22
CA ARG A 212 10.77 19.55 -4.48
C ARG A 212 10.31 18.15 -4.12
N CYS A 213 10.95 17.14 -4.69
CA CYS A 213 10.61 15.74 -4.44
C CYS A 213 11.37 15.22 -3.22
N LEU A 214 10.79 14.27 -2.49
CA LEU A 214 11.41 13.56 -1.38
C LEU A 214 12.64 12.78 -1.89
N LYS A 215 13.77 12.91 -1.19
CA LYS A 215 15.01 12.21 -1.54
C LYS A 215 14.81 10.69 -1.44
N LYS A 216 15.56 9.95 -2.25
CA LYS A 216 15.43 8.48 -2.35
C LYS A 216 15.69 7.74 -1.04
N GLU A 217 16.52 8.30 -0.14
CA GLU A 217 16.73 7.73 1.19
C GLU A 217 15.45 7.69 2.03
N HIS A 218 14.63 8.75 1.96
CA HIS A 218 13.42 8.93 2.78
C HIS A 218 12.18 8.21 2.24
N LEU A 219 12.23 7.73 0.99
CA LEU A 219 11.16 6.88 0.42
C LEU A 219 10.99 5.54 1.17
N LYS A 220 11.94 5.17 2.04
CA LYS A 220 11.91 3.92 2.82
C LYS A 220 11.38 4.11 4.24
N ASP A 221 11.13 5.33 4.67
CA ASP A 221 10.71 5.63 6.03
C ASP A 221 9.26 5.17 6.23
N ALA A 222 9.02 4.38 7.27
CA ALA A 222 7.70 3.78 7.51
C ALA A 222 6.69 4.78 8.09
N ALA A 223 7.19 5.87 8.69
CA ALA A 223 6.48 7.10 9.09
C ALA A 223 7.51 8.05 9.72
N PRO A 224 7.80 9.22 9.14
CA PRO A 224 8.62 10.22 9.82
C PRO A 224 7.85 10.80 11.01
N GLY A 225 8.51 10.98 12.17
CA GLY A 225 7.91 11.63 13.34
C GLY A 225 7.23 10.72 14.37
N ILE A 226 7.15 9.41 14.13
CA ILE A 226 6.79 8.44 15.18
C ILE A 226 8.10 7.88 15.76
N VAL A 227 8.66 8.57 16.76
CA VAL A 227 9.78 8.08 17.59
C VAL A 227 9.24 7.69 18.96
#